data_AF-A0A9Q9C7W4-F1
#
_entry.id   AF-A0A9Q9C7W4-F1
#
_cell.length_a   1.000
_cell.length_b   1.000
_cell.length_c   1.000
_cell.angle_alpha   90.00
_cell.angle_beta   90.00
_cell.angle_gamma   90.00
#
_symmetry.space_group_name_H-M   'P 1'
#
loop_
_entity.id
_entity.type
_entity.pdbx_description
1 polymer ?
#
loop_
_entity_poly.entity_id
_entity_poly.type
_entity_poly.pdbx_seq_one_letter_code
_entity_poly.pdbx_strand_id
1 'polypeptide(L)' 'MEMKHSVAENALQRLNKEKRAYEDELVTLRGKLAAMDEDSDKYKRKLIEDQIRETSKALEVVEKQVLKFSDSQGEK' A
#
# COMPACT_ATOMS: atom_id res chain seq x y z
N MET A 1 29.00 15.66 -3.99
CA MET A 1 28.28 14.36 -3.84
C MET A 1 26.83 14.55 -3.36
N GLU A 2 26.24 15.76 -3.43
CA GLU A 2 24.93 16.07 -2.84
C GLU A 2 23.71 15.69 -3.71
N MET A 3 23.89 15.64 -5.03
CA MET A 3 22.77 15.42 -5.98
C MET A 3 22.11 14.04 -5.85
N LYS A 4 22.87 13.01 -5.44
CA LYS A 4 22.36 11.63 -5.30
C LYS A 4 21.44 11.45 -4.09
N HIS A 5 21.69 12.19 -3.00
CA HIS A 5 20.83 12.15 -1.81
C HIS A 5 19.44 12.72 -2.09
N SER A 6 19.36 13.82 -2.85
CA SER A 6 18.09 14.43 -3.23
C SER A 6 17.17 13.51 -4.06
N VAL A 7 17.73 12.74 -5.01
CA VAL A 7 16.91 11.84 -5.85
C VAL A 7 16.39 10.64 -5.05
N ALA A 8 17.22 10.07 -4.18
CA ALA A 8 16.86 8.93 -3.33
C ALA A 8 15.80 9.32 -2.27
N GLU A 9 15.95 10.48 -1.63
CA GLU A 9 14.96 11.03 -0.69
C GLU A 9 13.61 11.29 -1.38
N ASN A 10 13.64 11.88 -2.57
CA ASN A 10 12.43 12.11 -3.36
C ASN A 10 11.75 10.80 -3.78
N ALA A 11 12.52 9.75 -4.10
CA ALA A 11 11.99 8.43 -4.41
C ALA A 11 11.33 7.79 -3.19
N LEU A 12 11.99 7.84 -2.03
CA LEU A 12 11.45 7.32 -0.77
C LEU A 12 10.18 8.05 -0.34
N GLN A 13 10.13 9.38 -0.51
CA GLN A 13 8.92 10.16 -0.26
C GLN A 13 7.76 9.74 -1.16
N ARG A 14 8.01 9.47 -2.45
CA ARG A 14 6.98 8.95 -3.37
C ARG A 14 6.48 7.58 -2.93
N LEU A 15 7.39 6.66 -2.61
CA LEU A 15 7.03 5.32 -2.14
C LEU A 15 6.22 5.36 -0.83
N ASN A 16 6.59 6.23 0.12
CA ASN A 16 5.84 6.41 1.36
C ASN A 16 4.45 7.01 1.13
N LYS A 17 4.30 7.93 0.16
CA LYS A 17 2.97 8.45 -0.24
C LYS A 17 2.12 7.36 -0.87
N GLU A 18 2.70 6.56 -1.76
CA GLU A 18 2.01 5.44 -2.40
C GLU A 18 1.60 4.37 -1.38
N LYS A 19 2.50 4.03 -0.44
CA LYS A 19 2.21 3.15 0.69
C LYS A 19 0.98 3.61 1.46
N ARG A 20 0.97 4.88 1.88
CA ARG A 20 -0.15 5.47 2.63
C ARG A 20 -1.45 5.43 1.84
N ALA A 21 -1.41 5.68 0.53
CA ALA A 21 -2.60 5.62 -0.31
C ALA A 21 -3.22 4.21 -0.32
N TYR A 22 -2.40 3.16 -0.43
CA TYR A 22 -2.90 1.78 -0.34
C TYR A 22 -3.40 1.42 1.06
N GLU A 23 -2.75 1.90 2.13
CA GLU A 23 -3.23 1.71 3.51
C GLU A 23 -4.61 2.35 3.72
N ASP A 24 -4.80 3.59 3.25
CA ASP A 24 -6.08 4.32 3.33
C ASP A 24 -7.18 3.63 2.51
N GLU A 25 -6.83 3.11 1.33
CA GLU A 25 -7.74 2.32 0.50
C GLU A 25 -8.18 1.02 1.22
N LEU A 26 -7.24 0.30 1.85
CA LEU A 26 -7.56 -0.91 2.62
C LEU A 26 -8.48 -0.61 3.80
N VAL A 27 -8.25 0.49 4.52
CA VAL A 27 -9.15 0.93 5.60
C VAL A 27 -10.56 1.16 5.04
N THR A 28 -10.66 1.85 3.91
CA THR A 28 -11.93 2.14 3.24
C THR A 28 -12.64 0.86 2.81
N LEU A 29 -11.94 -0.07 2.15
CA LEU A 29 -12.51 -1.32 1.65
C LEU A 29 -12.95 -2.25 2.79
N ARG A 30 -12.15 -2.35 3.86
CA ARG A 30 -12.50 -3.12 5.06
C ARG A 30 -13.70 -2.51 5.78
N GLY A 31 -13.78 -1.18 5.85
CA GLY A 31 -14.94 -0.48 6.38
C GLY A 31 -16.21 -0.77 5.57
N LYS A 32 -16.12 -0.74 4.24
CA LYS A 32 -17.24 -1.15 3.36
C LYS A 32 -17.65 -2.59 3.62
N LEU A 33 -16.71 -3.53 3.66
CA LEU A 33 -16.98 -4.95 3.89
C LEU A 33 -17.63 -5.20 5.26
N ALA A 34 -17.18 -4.51 6.30
CA ALA A 34 -17.73 -4.62 7.65
C ALA A 34 -19.16 -4.04 7.76
N ALA A 35 -19.48 -3.02 6.97
CA ALA A 35 -20.81 -2.44 6.90
C ALA A 35 -21.78 -3.24 6.00
N MET A 36 -21.31 -4.30 5.32
CA MET A 36 -22.17 -5.16 4.53
C MET A 36 -22.85 -6.20 5.44
N ASP A 37 -24.18 -6.20 5.45
CA ASP A 37 -24.98 -7.22 6.12
C ASP A 37 -24.73 -8.63 5.53
N GLU A 38 -25.06 -9.68 6.28
CA GLU A 38 -24.91 -11.07 5.81
C GLU A 38 -25.82 -11.40 4.61
N ASP A 39 -26.96 -10.71 4.50
CA ASP A 39 -27.91 -10.79 3.38
C ASP A 39 -27.51 -9.92 2.17
N SER A 40 -26.39 -9.19 2.27
CA SER A 40 -25.88 -8.42 1.16
C SER A 40 -25.47 -9.33 -0.02
N ASP A 41 -25.62 -8.78 -1.22
CA ASP A 41 -25.27 -9.45 -2.47
C ASP A 41 -23.88 -10.08 -2.40
N LYS A 42 -23.85 -11.42 -2.40
CA LYS A 42 -22.62 -12.24 -2.31
C LYS A 42 -21.61 -11.86 -3.38
N TYR A 43 -22.06 -11.41 -4.55
CA TYR A 43 -21.19 -10.97 -5.62
C TYR A 43 -20.46 -9.67 -5.25
N LYS A 44 -21.17 -8.70 -4.67
CA LYS A 44 -20.56 -7.43 -4.21
C LYS A 44 -19.58 -7.67 -3.07
N ARG A 45 -19.93 -8.55 -2.13
CA ARG A 45 -19.02 -8.94 -1.04
C ARG A 45 -17.73 -9.53 -1.59
N LYS A 46 -17.87 -10.49 -2.53
CA LYS A 46 -16.73 -11.13 -3.18
C LYS A 46 -15.84 -10.14 -3.94
N LEU A 47 -16.45 -9.19 -4.64
CA LEU A 47 -15.72 -8.13 -5.34
C LEU A 47 -14.87 -7.29 -4.37
N ILE A 48 -15.43 -6.90 -3.23
CA ILE A 48 -14.68 -6.11 -2.23
C ILE A 48 -13.55 -6.94 -1.61
N GLU A 49 -13.77 -8.23 -1.32
CA GLU A 49 -12.73 -9.14 -0.85
C GLU A 49 -11.59 -9.29 -1.87
N ASP A 50 -11.94 -9.39 -3.15
CA ASP A 50 -10.97 -9.49 -4.24
C ASP A 50 -10.16 -8.19 -4.38
N GLN A 51 -10.81 -7.02 -4.27
CA GLN A 51 -10.14 -5.71 -4.22
C GLN A 51 -9.18 -5.61 -3.02
N ILE A 52 -9.62 -6.00 -1.81
CA ILE A 52 -8.75 -6.01 -0.61
C ILE A 52 -7.51 -6.87 -0.85
N ARG A 53 -7.68 -8.04 -1.46
CA ARG A 53 -6.56 -8.94 -1.78
C ARG A 53 -5.58 -8.30 -2.76
N GLU A 54 -6.08 -7.65 -3.81
CA GLU A 54 -5.23 -6.99 -4.81
C GLU A 54 -4.49 -5.78 -4.24
N THR A 55 -5.19 -4.91 -3.51
CA THR A 55 -4.57 -3.76 -2.81
C THR A 55 -3.54 -4.21 -1.79
N SER A 56 -3.78 -5.31 -1.06
CA SER A 56 -2.81 -5.86 -0.10
C SER A 56 -1.53 -6.36 -0.79
N LYS A 57 -1.65 -6.99 -1.98
CA LYS A 57 -0.48 -7.41 -2.76
C LYS A 57 0.31 -6.21 -3.28
N ALA A 58 -0.37 -5.16 -3.75
CA ALA A 58 0.29 -3.94 -4.19
C ALA A 58 1.04 -3.26 -3.03
N LEU A 59 0.42 -3.18 -1.86
CA LEU A 59 1.04 -2.66 -0.65
C LEU A 59 2.31 -3.44 -0.28
N GLU A 60 2.26 -4.78 -0.29
CA GLU A 60 3.43 -5.62 0.02
C GLU A 60 4.61 -5.36 -0.93
N VAL A 61 4.34 -5.11 -2.22
CA VAL A 61 5.37 -4.76 -3.21
C VAL A 61 6.02 -3.42 -2.86
N VAL A 62 5.22 -2.40 -2.52
CA VAL A 62 5.72 -1.08 -2.13
C VAL A 62 6.51 -1.16 -0.83
N GLU A 63 6.04 -1.91 0.17
CA GLU A 63 6.76 -2.10 1.43
C GLU A 63 8.12 -2.75 1.23
N LYS A 64 8.21 -3.77 0.36
CA LYS A 64 9.50 -4.37 -0.02
C LYS A 64 10.42 -3.37 -0.70
N GLN A 65 9.89 -2.46 -1.51
CA GLN A 65 10.70 -1.41 -2.14
C GLN A 65 11.20 -0.39 -1.11
N VAL A 66 10.33 0.06 -0.19
CA VAL A 66 10.71 0.97 0.91
C VAL A 66 11.80 0.36 1.78
N LEU A 67 11.69 -0.92 2.13
CA LEU A 67 12.71 -1.65 2.91
C LEU A 67 14.05 -1.70 2.17
N LYS A 68 14.08 -2.10 0.90
CA LYS A 68 15.30 -2.11 0.08
C LYS A 68 15.97 -0.74 -0.01
N PHE A 69 15.18 0.32 -0.11
CA PHE A 69 15.70 1.69 -0.11
C PHE A 69 16.28 2.10 1.24
N SER A 70 15.71 1.61 2.35
CA SER A 70 16.22 1.89 3.69
C SER A 70 17.54 1.14 3.95
N ASP A 71 17.61 -0.14 3.58
CA ASP A 71 18.79 -0.98 3.77
C ASP A 71 19.98 -0.49 2.93
N SER A 72 19.73 -0.10 1.67
CA SER A 72 20.77 0.44 0.77
C SER A 72 21.31 1.82 1.17
N GLN A 73 20.67 2.53 2.10
CA GLN A 73 21.20 3.77 2.70
C GLN A 73 21.91 3.53 4.04
N GLY A 74 21.74 2.35 4.64
CA GLY A 74 22.34 1.96 5.93
C GLY A 74 23.71 1.29 5.83
N GLU A 75 24.13 0.85 4.64
CA GLU A 75 25.51 0.41 4.38
C GLU A 75 26.44 1.64 4.26
N LYS A 76 26.94 2.12 5.40
CA LYS A 76 28.10 3.01 5.50
C LYS A 76 29.08 2.49 6.54
#